data_AF-I0S500-F1
#
_entry.id   AF-I0S500-F1
#
_cell.length_a   1.000
_cell.length_b   1.000
_cell.length_c   1.000
_cell.angle_alpha   90.00
_cell.angle_beta   90.00
_cell.angle_gamma   90.00
#
_symmetry.space_group_name_H-M   'P 1'
#
loop_
_entity.id
_entity.type
_entity.pdbx_description
1 polymer ?
#
loop_
_entity_poly.entity_id
_entity_poly.type
_entity_poly.pdbx_seq_one_letter_code
_entity_poly.pdbx_strand_id
1 'polypeptide(L)'
;MGEVLYNITFFIHIVILLLIFHQVSGVNLSKKWFIFAPLLLRFLFFIAPVIAYFVTLLFLVLYSLYRNDFHNRMLDIFYGLYPVVVESLFNRILTFFVFPLLGVSMRETASSGYFSLLIELLIFPTYYFLMINCKI
;
A
#
# COMPACT_ATOMS: atom_id res chain seq x y z
N MET A 1 -13.49 19.41 -0.67
CA MET A 1 -12.04 19.27 -0.37
C MET A 1 -11.68 17.87 0.13
N GLY A 2 -12.50 17.25 0.99
CA GLY A 2 -12.26 15.88 1.49
C GLY A 2 -12.20 14.77 0.44
N GLU A 3 -13.05 14.80 -0.59
CA GLU A 3 -13.05 13.73 -1.62
C GLU A 3 -11.79 13.71 -2.49
N VAL A 4 -11.24 14.88 -2.80
CA VAL A 4 -9.99 14.98 -3.58
C VAL A 4 -8.83 14.38 -2.78
N LEU A 5 -8.73 14.72 -1.48
CA LEU A 5 -7.73 14.14 -0.59
C LEU A 5 -7.90 12.63 -0.44
N TYR A 6 -9.13 12.14 -0.35
CA TYR A 6 -9.41 10.70 -0.30
C TYR A 6 -8.94 9.98 -1.57
N ASN A 7 -9.22 10.55 -2.75
CA ASN A 7 -8.79 9.99 -4.03
C ASN A 7 -7.27 9.98 -4.17
N ILE A 8 -6.60 11.04 -3.74
CA ILE A 8 -5.13 11.14 -3.74
C ILE A 8 -4.54 10.12 -2.77
N THR A 9 -5.09 10.02 -1.56
CA THR A 9 -4.61 9.07 -0.54
C THR A 9 -4.76 7.63 -1.04
N PHE A 10 -5.91 7.29 -1.63
CA PHE A 10 -6.10 5.99 -2.27
C PHE A 10 -5.09 5.74 -3.39
N PHE A 11 -4.82 6.73 -4.24
CA PHE A 11 -3.84 6.60 -5.30
C PHE A 11 -2.43 6.33 -4.74
N ILE A 12 -2.02 7.10 -3.73
CA ILE A 12 -0.73 6.93 -3.06
C ILE A 12 -0.64 5.55 -2.42
N HIS A 13 -1.69 5.10 -1.74
CA HIS A 13 -1.75 3.78 -1.12
C HIS A 13 -1.45 2.64 -2.12
N ILE A 14 -2.13 2.63 -3.27
CA ILE A 14 -1.88 1.62 -4.31
C ILE A 14 -0.45 1.74 -4.88
N VAL A 15 0.05 2.97 -5.06
CA VAL A 15 1.43 3.19 -5.52
C VAL A 15 2.44 2.64 -4.51
N ILE A 16 2.22 2.83 -3.22
CA ILE A 16 3.10 2.32 -2.15
C ILE A 16 3.08 0.78 -2.13
N LEU A 17 1.91 0.16 -2.24
CA LEU A 17 1.80 -1.29 -2.36
C LEU A 17 2.62 -1.82 -3.54
N LEU A 18 2.54 -1.16 -4.71
CA LEU A 18 3.33 -1.53 -5.88
C LEU A 18 4.84 -1.30 -5.69
N LEU A 19 5.24 -0.23 -4.99
CA LEU A 19 6.66 0.05 -4.69
C LEU A 19 7.25 -1.01 -3.76
N ILE A 20 6.53 -1.35 -2.69
CA ILE A 20 6.94 -2.41 -1.76
C ILE A 20 6.99 -3.75 -2.50
N PHE A 21 5.98 -4.05 -3.32
CA PHE A 21 5.98 -5.27 -4.15
C PHE A 21 7.20 -5.32 -5.06
N HIS A 22 7.47 -4.24 -5.81
CA HIS A 22 8.62 -4.15 -6.71
C HIS A 22 9.95 -4.40 -5.98
N GLN A 23 10.12 -3.80 -4.79
CA GLN A 23 11.34 -3.93 -4.00
C GLN A 23 11.55 -5.34 -3.45
N VAL A 24 10.49 -6.01 -3.00
CA VAL A 24 10.59 -7.32 -2.32
C VAL A 24 10.65 -8.47 -3.31
N SER A 25 9.82 -8.42 -4.36
CA SER A 25 9.76 -9.48 -5.37
C SER A 25 10.92 -9.41 -6.36
N GLY A 26 11.61 -8.27 -6.48
CA GLY A 26 12.64 -8.03 -7.51
C GLY A 26 12.08 -8.01 -8.93
N VAL A 27 10.75 -8.06 -9.07
CA VAL A 27 10.05 -8.14 -10.34
C VAL A 27 10.02 -6.78 -11.01
N ASN A 28 10.51 -6.69 -12.25
CA ASN A 28 10.44 -5.46 -13.04
C ASN A 28 8.99 -5.12 -13.41
N LEU A 29 8.36 -4.26 -12.61
CA LEU A 29 7.07 -3.67 -12.90
C LEU A 29 7.25 -2.51 -13.90
N SER A 30 6.52 -2.57 -15.01
CA SER A 30 6.49 -1.44 -15.95
C SER A 30 5.93 -0.20 -15.26
N LYS A 31 6.55 0.97 -15.49
CA LYS A 31 6.11 2.27 -14.93
C LYS A 31 4.63 2.56 -15.19
N LYS A 32 4.07 1.99 -16.27
CA LYS A 32 2.64 2.10 -16.61
C LYS A 32 1.74 1.52 -15.52
N TRP A 33 2.13 0.45 -14.84
CA TRP A 33 1.33 -0.20 -13.79
C TRP A 33 1.07 0.72 -12.60
N PHE A 34 2.01 1.60 -12.25
CA PHE A 34 1.85 2.59 -11.18
C PHE A 34 0.74 3.62 -11.47
N ILE A 35 0.36 3.79 -12.74
CA ILE A 35 -0.75 4.67 -13.14
C ILE A 35 -2.02 3.85 -13.41
N PHE A 36 -1.89 2.74 -14.13
CA PHE A 36 -3.06 1.94 -14.53
C PHE A 36 -3.72 1.22 -13.35
N ALA A 37 -2.95 0.62 -12.43
CA ALA A 37 -3.51 -0.12 -11.30
C ALA A 37 -4.41 0.75 -10.39
N PRO A 38 -3.98 1.92 -9.88
CA PRO A 38 -4.85 2.75 -9.06
C PRO A 38 -6.09 3.24 -9.80
N LEU A 39 -5.97 3.57 -11.10
CA LEU A 39 -7.10 3.99 -11.90
C LEU A 39 -8.13 2.86 -12.11
N LEU A 40 -7.66 1.66 -12.44
CA LEU A 40 -8.51 0.49 -12.65
C LEU A 40 -9.24 0.10 -11.36
N LEU A 41 -8.52 0.06 -10.24
CA LEU A 41 -9.12 -0.22 -8.94
C LEU A 41 -10.14 0.86 -8.55
N ARG A 42 -9.86 2.14 -8.82
CA ARG A 42 -10.81 3.21 -8.55
C ARG A 42 -12.08 3.09 -9.38
N PHE A 43 -11.94 2.73 -10.65
CA PHE A 43 -13.09 2.45 -11.51
C PHE A 43 -13.90 1.26 -11.01
N LEU A 44 -13.24 0.21 -10.50
CA LEU A 44 -13.91 -0.93 -9.90
C LEU A 44 -14.71 -0.56 -8.64
N PHE A 45 -14.18 0.34 -7.81
CA PHE A 45 -14.90 0.88 -6.64
C PHE A 45 -16.18 1.63 -7.01
N PHE A 46 -16.22 2.26 -8.18
CA PHE A 46 -17.42 2.94 -8.67
C PHE A 46 -18.54 1.96 -9.06
N ILE A 47 -18.18 0.81 -9.63
CA ILE A 47 -19.15 -0.20 -10.08
C ILE A 47 -19.62 -1.09 -8.92
N ALA A 48 -18.67 -1.64 -8.16
CA ALA A 48 -18.94 -2.68 -7.17
C ALA A 48 -18.00 -2.52 -5.96
N PRO A 49 -18.36 -1.70 -4.95
CA PRO A 49 -17.47 -1.36 -3.84
C PRO A 49 -17.06 -2.58 -3.00
N VAL A 50 -17.97 -3.54 -2.79
CA VAL A 50 -17.68 -4.76 -2.01
C VAL A 50 -16.63 -5.62 -2.72
N ILE A 51 -16.78 -5.83 -4.02
CA ILE A 51 -15.83 -6.62 -4.82
C ILE A 51 -14.50 -5.88 -4.90
N ALA A 52 -14.54 -4.56 -5.13
CA ALA A 52 -13.36 -3.72 -5.21
C ALA A 52 -12.50 -3.82 -3.95
N TYR A 53 -13.12 -3.85 -2.76
CA TYR A 53 -12.40 -4.03 -1.49
C TYR A 53 -11.55 -5.31 -1.48
N PHE A 54 -12.15 -6.47 -1.82
CA PHE A 54 -11.40 -7.74 -1.88
C PHE A 54 -10.34 -7.76 -2.97
N VAL A 55 -10.65 -7.17 -4.14
CA VAL A 55 -9.69 -7.09 -5.24
C VAL A 55 -8.50 -6.21 -4.87
N THR A 56 -8.71 -5.08 -4.20
CA THR A 56 -7.60 -4.22 -3.73
C THR A 56 -6.70 -4.92 -2.72
N LEU A 57 -7.23 -5.83 -1.92
CA LEU A 57 -6.41 -6.65 -1.01
C LEU A 57 -5.63 -7.74 -1.74
N LEU A 58 -6.23 -8.36 -2.77
CA LEU A 58 -5.70 -9.58 -3.38
C LEU A 58 -5.08 -9.39 -4.77
N PHE A 59 -5.15 -8.21 -5.38
CA PHE A 59 -4.71 -8.04 -6.77
C PHE A 59 -3.22 -8.37 -6.96
N LEU A 60 -2.37 -8.11 -5.97
CA LEU A 60 -0.95 -8.46 -6.01
C LEU A 60 -0.73 -9.97 -5.91
N VAL A 61 -1.55 -10.66 -5.12
CA VAL A 61 -1.54 -12.13 -5.04
C VAL A 61 -1.96 -12.74 -6.38
N LEU A 62 -3.05 -12.23 -6.96
CA LEU A 62 -3.51 -12.65 -8.28
C LEU A 62 -2.47 -12.36 -9.36
N TYR A 63 -1.82 -11.20 -9.30
CA TYR A 63 -0.75 -10.82 -10.23
C TYR A 63 0.46 -11.77 -10.13
N SER A 64 0.93 -12.06 -8.91
CA SER A 64 2.07 -12.96 -8.70
C SER A 64 1.75 -14.39 -9.14
N LEU A 65 0.56 -14.90 -8.79
CA LEU A 65 0.11 -16.24 -9.21
C LEU A 65 -0.06 -16.37 -10.71
N TYR A 66 -0.59 -15.33 -11.37
CA TYR A 66 -0.76 -15.33 -12.83
C TYR A 66 0.59 -15.41 -13.55
N ARG A 67 1.60 -14.70 -13.03
CA ARG A 67 2.90 -14.64 -13.69
C ARG A 67 3.83 -15.80 -13.30
N ASN A 68 3.59 -16.43 -12.15
CA ASN A 68 4.31 -17.63 -11.66
C ASN A 68 5.85 -17.45 -11.72
N ASP A 69 6.34 -16.27 -11.32
CA ASP A 69 7.77 -15.93 -11.39
C ASP A 69 8.62 -16.86 -10.51
N PHE A 70 8.08 -17.26 -9.35
CA PHE A 70 8.83 -17.98 -8.33
C PHE A 70 8.79 -19.50 -8.47
N HIS A 71 8.09 -20.02 -9.50
CA HIS A 71 7.91 -21.47 -9.78
C HIS A 71 7.33 -22.28 -8.60
N ASN A 72 6.91 -21.59 -7.54
CA ASN A 72 6.33 -22.14 -6.33
C ASN A 72 5.17 -21.26 -5.92
N ARG A 73 3.96 -21.82 -6.01
CA ARG A 73 2.71 -21.12 -5.72
C ARG A 73 2.68 -20.53 -4.30
N MET A 74 3.33 -21.17 -3.34
CA MET A 74 3.38 -20.63 -1.97
C MET A 74 4.22 -19.35 -1.89
N LEU A 75 5.33 -19.28 -2.64
CA LEU A 75 6.15 -18.08 -2.71
C LEU A 75 5.40 -16.96 -3.44
N ASP A 76 4.70 -17.27 -4.53
CA ASP A 76 3.88 -16.28 -5.24
C ASP A 76 2.82 -15.65 -4.31
N ILE A 77 2.14 -16.47 -3.49
CA ILE A 77 1.16 -15.98 -2.51
C ILE A 77 1.83 -15.11 -1.44
N PHE A 78 2.98 -15.56 -0.92
CA PHE A 78 3.72 -14.81 0.09
C PHE A 78 4.13 -13.43 -0.42
N TYR A 79 4.77 -13.36 -1.59
CA TYR A 79 5.21 -12.10 -2.18
C TYR A 79 4.05 -11.18 -2.58
N GLY A 80 2.91 -11.75 -2.98
CA GLY A 80 1.70 -10.96 -3.25
C GLY A 80 1.06 -10.37 -1.98
N LEU A 81 1.06 -11.09 -0.86
CA LEU A 81 0.50 -10.62 0.42
C LEU A 81 1.45 -9.70 1.20
N TYR A 82 2.75 -9.88 1.03
CA TYR A 82 3.77 -9.16 1.79
C TYR A 82 3.58 -7.63 1.78
N PRO A 83 3.35 -6.96 0.63
CA PRO A 83 3.15 -5.51 0.59
C PRO A 83 1.95 -5.04 1.40
N VAL A 84 0.86 -5.81 1.39
CA VAL A 84 -0.37 -5.48 2.13
C VAL A 84 -0.14 -5.56 3.64
N VAL A 85 0.57 -6.59 4.08
CA VAL A 85 0.91 -6.75 5.50
C VAL A 85 1.86 -5.64 5.95
N VAL A 86 2.90 -5.34 5.17
CA VAL A 86 3.88 -4.29 5.50
C VAL A 86 3.20 -2.94 5.56
N GLU A 87 2.42 -2.55 4.55
CA GLU A 87 1.70 -1.27 4.56
C GLU A 87 0.84 -1.16 5.83
N SER A 88 0.04 -2.18 6.15
CA SER A 88 -0.87 -2.14 7.30
C SER A 88 -0.12 -2.00 8.63
N LEU A 89 1.01 -2.70 8.78
CA LEU A 89 1.84 -2.60 9.98
C LEU A 89 2.44 -1.20 10.14
N PHE A 90 3.01 -0.65 9.07
CA PHE A 90 3.62 0.68 9.11
C PHE A 90 2.58 1.78 9.32
N ASN A 91 1.42 1.67 8.68
CA ASN A 91 0.30 2.58 8.88
C ASN A 91 -0.10 2.64 10.37
N ARG A 92 -0.23 1.46 11.01
CA ARG A 92 -0.54 1.35 12.44
C ARG A 92 0.58 1.89 13.33
N ILE A 93 1.84 1.58 13.02
CA ILE A 93 2.99 2.09 13.78
C ILE A 93 3.01 3.61 13.76
N LEU A 94 2.82 4.20 12.57
CA LEU A 94 2.77 5.65 12.42
C LEU A 94 1.59 6.24 13.20
N THR A 95 0.38 5.74 12.95
CA THR A 95 -0.86 6.27 13.54
C THR A 95 -0.91 6.15 15.06
N PHE A 96 -0.48 5.01 15.62
CA PHE A 96 -0.67 4.72 17.05
C PHE A 96 0.56 4.98 17.91
N PHE A 97 1.74 5.04 17.34
CA PHE A 97 2.98 5.24 18.10
C PHE A 97 3.66 6.53 17.71
N VAL A 98 3.97 6.76 16.44
CA VAL A 98 4.78 7.92 16.03
C VAL A 98 4.04 9.24 16.20
N PHE A 99 2.84 9.37 15.66
CA PHE A 99 2.08 10.63 15.72
C PHE A 99 1.65 11.01 17.15
N PRO A 100 1.19 10.07 17.99
CA PRO A 100 0.93 10.36 19.40
C PRO A 100 2.16 10.84 20.18
N LEU A 101 3.35 10.30 19.89
CA LEU A 101 4.61 10.79 20.49
C LEU A 101 4.95 12.23 20.08
N LEU A 102 4.48 12.67 18.90
CA LEU A 102 4.64 14.05 18.41
C LEU A 102 3.53 14.99 18.94
N GLY A 103 2.68 14.53 19.85
CA GLY A 103 1.59 15.32 20.43
C GLY A 103 0.33 15.42 19.57
N VAL A 104 0.24 14.64 18.48
CA VAL A 104 -0.97 14.57 17.64
C VAL A 104 -1.89 13.48 18.17
N SER A 105 -3.12 13.84 18.53
CA SER A 105 -4.06 12.86 19.06
C SER A 105 -4.60 11.93 17.96
N MET A 106 -4.94 10.69 18.32
CA MET A 106 -5.53 9.72 17.37
C MET A 106 -6.80 10.25 16.70
N ARG A 107 -7.57 11.09 17.40
CA ARG A 107 -8.80 11.70 16.90
C ARG A 107 -8.50 12.71 15.80
N GLU A 108 -7.44 13.49 15.93
CA GLU A 108 -7.00 14.43 14.90
C GLU A 108 -6.45 13.69 13.68
N THR A 109 -5.69 12.62 13.89
CA THR A 109 -5.18 11.75 12.81
C THR A 109 -6.31 11.10 12.02
N ALA A 110 -7.35 10.60 12.68
CA ALA A 110 -8.49 9.95 12.03
C ALA A 110 -9.47 10.95 11.39
N SER A 111 -9.60 12.16 11.95
CA SER A 111 -10.55 13.17 11.48
C SER A 111 -10.00 14.02 10.33
N SER A 112 -8.67 14.09 10.15
CA SER A 112 -8.05 14.94 9.13
C SER A 112 -7.54 14.10 7.95
N GLY A 113 -8.06 14.40 6.76
CA GLY A 113 -7.57 13.80 5.51
C GLY A 113 -6.11 14.14 5.21
N TYR A 114 -5.59 15.22 5.78
CA TYR A 114 -4.18 15.62 5.64
C TYR A 114 -3.24 14.68 6.40
N PHE A 115 -3.60 14.28 7.62
CA PHE A 115 -2.79 13.32 8.38
C PHE A 115 -2.85 11.94 7.76
N SER A 116 -4.02 11.52 7.26
CA SER A 116 -4.15 10.26 6.52
C SER A 116 -3.21 10.22 5.30
N LEU A 117 -3.18 11.28 4.49
CA LEU A 117 -2.25 11.40 3.37
C LEU A 117 -0.79 11.39 3.84
N LEU A 118 -0.47 12.16 4.88
CA LEU A 118 0.91 12.29 5.39
C LEU A 118 1.44 10.95 5.93
N ILE A 119 0.61 10.22 6.67
CA ILE A 119 0.93 8.86 7.15
C ILE A 119 1.20 7.95 5.97
N GLU A 120 0.28 7.91 5.01
CA GLU A 120 0.41 7.05 3.83
C GLU A 120 1.73 7.33 3.12
N LEU A 121 2.03 8.60 2.83
CA LEU A 121 3.27 9.01 2.19
C LEU A 121 4.52 8.61 2.98
N LEU A 122 4.45 8.60 4.31
CA LEU A 122 5.57 8.31 5.21
C LEU A 122 5.84 6.80 5.36
N ILE A 123 4.89 5.94 5.00
CA ILE A 123 5.06 4.46 5.04
C ILE A 123 6.27 4.05 4.20
N PHE A 124 6.35 4.51 2.95
CA PHE A 124 7.44 4.05 2.08
C PHE A 124 8.83 4.50 2.53
N PRO A 125 9.08 5.78 2.89
CA PRO A 125 10.36 6.21 3.45
C PRO A 125 10.75 5.48 4.73
N THR A 126 9.80 5.25 5.65
CA THR A 126 10.09 4.57 6.92
C THR A 126 10.38 3.09 6.70
N TYR A 127 9.62 2.44 5.82
CA TYR A 127 9.90 1.07 5.38
C TYR A 127 11.29 0.97 4.72
N TYR A 128 11.58 1.85 3.77
CA TYR A 128 12.84 1.85 3.03
C TYR A 128 14.04 2.10 3.96
N PHE A 129 13.91 3.05 4.89
CA PHE A 129 14.93 3.34 5.90
C PHE A 129 15.21 2.11 6.78
N LEU A 130 14.18 1.42 7.26
CA LEU A 130 14.37 0.21 8.06
C LEU A 130 15.02 -0.91 7.26
N MET A 131 14.62 -1.11 6.00
CA MET A 131 15.21 -2.15 5.14
C MET A 131 16.69 -1.90 4.84
N ILE A 132 17.13 -0.64 4.70
CA ILE A 132 18.55 -0.31 4.53
C ILE A 132 19.33 -0.65 5.80
N ASN A 133 18.83 -0.23 6.96
CA ASN A 133 19.52 -0.41 8.23
C ASN A 133 19.50 -1.88 8.72
N CYS A 134 18.56 -2.69 8.23
CA CYS A 134 18.41 -4.10 8.59
C CYS A 134 19.17 -5.06 7.64
N LYS A 135 19.93 -4.55 6.65
CA LYS A 135 20.94 -5.37 5.95
C LYS A 135 22.11 -5.64 6.89
N ILE A 136 21.96 -6.67 7.72
CA ILE A 136 23.02 -7.32 8.52
C ILE A 136 23.63 -8.45 7.69
#